data_AF-A0A0M3RVQ3-F1
#
_entry.id   AF-A0A0M3RVQ3-F1
#
_cell.length_a   1.000
_cell.length_b   1.000
_cell.length_c   1.000
_cell.angle_alpha   90.00
_cell.angle_beta   90.00
_cell.angle_gamma   90.00
#
_symmetry.space_group_name_H-M   'P 1'
#
loop_
_entity.id
_entity.type
_entity.pdbx_description
1 polymer ?
#
loop_
_entity_poly.entity_id
_entity_poly.type
_entity_poly.pdbx_seq_one_letter_code
_entity_poly.pdbx_strand_id
1 'polypeptide(L)'
;MVKFLLTLLIISLIIRFVVPVVLRLVVGRFVQKQARRYSQQFGGQTPFEAPFGQPKPNGSTTTGDVRVDYVPPKPAEKPQEFKGGEYVDFEEVK
;
A
#
# COMPACT_ATOMS: atom_id res chain seq x y z
N MET A 1 13.24 49.42 -16.60
CA MET A 1 12.04 48.62 -16.91
C MET A 1 12.39 47.18 -17.33
N VAL A 2 13.20 46.95 -18.37
CA VAL A 2 13.52 45.59 -18.85
C VAL A 2 14.18 44.68 -17.79
N LYS A 3 15.17 45.18 -17.05
CA LYS A 3 15.79 44.47 -15.93
C LYS A 3 14.79 43.98 -14.88
N PHE A 4 13.77 44.79 -14.56
CA PHE A 4 12.71 44.40 -13.62
C PHE A 4 11.88 43.23 -14.15
N LEU A 5 11.49 43.29 -15.44
CA LEU A 5 10.75 42.21 -16.10
C LEU A 5 11.59 40.93 -16.20
N LEU A 6 12.89 41.04 -16.49
CA LEU A 6 13.79 39.90 -16.58
C LEU A 6 13.98 39.22 -15.22
N THR A 7 14.18 40.00 -14.14
CA THR A 7 14.27 39.47 -12.77
C THR A 7 12.97 38.76 -12.39
N LEU A 8 11.80 39.35 -12.70
CA LEU A 8 10.50 38.75 -12.39
C LEU A 8 10.26 37.47 -13.19
N LEU A 9 10.65 37.44 -14.47
CA LEU A 9 10.58 36.25 -15.33
C LEU A 9 11.43 35.11 -14.76
N ILE A 10 12.68 35.39 -14.37
CA ILE A 10 13.58 34.39 -13.79
C ILE A 10 13.01 33.86 -12.47
N ILE A 11 12.55 34.74 -11.59
CA ILE A 11 11.90 34.34 -10.33
C ILE A 11 10.66 33.49 -10.60
N SER A 12 9.82 33.89 -11.55
CA SER A 12 8.62 33.14 -11.95
C SER A 12 8.95 31.72 -12.42
N LEU A 13 9.99 31.57 -13.26
CA LEU A 13 10.45 30.26 -13.72
C LEU A 13 11.01 29.42 -12.58
N ILE A 14 11.84 30.01 -11.71
CA ILE A 14 12.36 29.32 -10.53
C ILE A 14 11.20 28.84 -9.65
N ILE A 15 10.22 29.69 -9.35
CA ILE A 15 9.05 29.30 -8.57
C ILE A 15 8.29 28.16 -9.26
N ARG A 16 8.03 28.27 -10.57
CA ARG A 16 7.31 27.26 -11.37
C ARG A 16 7.93 25.87 -11.26
N PHE A 17 9.27 25.77 -11.23
CA PHE A 17 9.97 24.49 -11.22
C PHE A 17 10.41 24.02 -9.82
N VAL A 18 10.78 24.95 -8.94
CA VAL A 18 11.31 24.62 -7.59
C VAL A 18 10.18 24.36 -6.60
N VAL A 19 9.10 25.15 -6.62
CA VAL A 19 7.98 24.98 -5.68
C VAL A 19 7.37 23.57 -5.72
N PRO A 20 7.03 22.95 -6.86
CA PRO A 20 6.44 21.60 -6.85
C PRO A 20 7.39 20.55 -6.27
N VAL A 21 8.71 20.69 -6.47
CA VAL A 21 9.71 19.78 -5.92
C VAL A 21 9.81 19.94 -4.40
N VAL A 22 9.96 21.17 -3.93
CA VAL A 22 10.03 21.47 -2.49
C VAL A 22 8.73 21.06 -1.79
N LEU A 23 7.57 21.31 -2.39
CA LEU A 23 6.28 20.93 -1.82
C LEU A 23 6.17 19.42 -1.66
N ARG A 24 6.56 18.62 -2.66
CA ARG A 24 6.58 17.15 -2.56
C ARG A 24 7.50 16.66 -1.44
N LEU A 25 8.66 17.29 -1.27
CA LEU A 25 9.59 16.94 -0.20
C LEU A 25 9.03 17.28 1.18
N VAL A 26 8.48 18.49 1.36
CA VAL A 26 7.91 18.93 2.64
C VAL A 26 6.68 18.10 2.99
N VAL A 27 5.74 17.92 2.06
CA VAL A 27 4.52 17.11 2.26
C VAL A 27 4.90 15.67 2.53
N GLY A 28 5.81 15.06 1.76
CA GLY A 28 6.25 13.68 2.00
C GLY A 28 6.84 13.50 3.40
N ARG A 29 7.71 14.40 3.85
CA ARG A 29 8.31 14.36 5.20
C ARG A 29 7.27 14.62 6.30
N PHE A 30 6.31 15.49 6.06
CA PHE A 30 5.25 15.81 7.01
C PHE A 30 4.26 14.66 7.16
N VAL A 31 3.77 14.12 6.04
CA VAL A 31 2.89 12.95 5.99
C VAL A 31 3.59 11.75 6.61
N GLN A 32 4.88 11.50 6.34
CA GLN A 32 5.62 10.40 6.96
C GLN A 32 5.66 10.52 8.49
N LYS A 33 5.83 11.73 9.03
CA LYS A 33 5.82 11.97 10.49
C LYS A 33 4.42 11.81 11.09
N GLN A 34 3.40 12.28 10.40
CA GLN A 34 2.01 12.11 10.84
C GLN A 34 1.57 10.65 10.75
N ALA A 35 1.78 10.00 9.61
CA ALA A 35 1.45 8.61 9.39
C ALA A 35 2.08 7.70 10.45
N ARG A 36 3.35 7.93 10.85
CA ARG A 36 3.98 7.16 11.94
C ARG A 36 3.31 7.35 13.31
N ARG A 37 2.81 8.55 13.61
CA ARG A 37 2.09 8.83 14.87
C ARG A 37 0.67 8.27 14.84
N TYR A 38 -0.02 8.46 13.71
CA TYR A 38 -1.36 7.92 13.50
C TYR A 38 -1.37 6.39 13.38
N SER A 39 -0.36 5.76 12.76
CA SER A 39 -0.25 4.29 12.67
C SER A 39 0.11 3.64 14.00
N GLN A 40 0.74 4.38 14.92
CA GLN A 40 1.01 3.91 16.28
C GLN A 40 -0.23 4.05 17.17
N GLN A 41 -1.09 5.04 16.90
CA GLN A 41 -2.31 5.28 17.68
C GLN A 41 -3.54 4.53 17.13
N PHE A 42 -3.57 4.28 15.83
CA PHE A 42 -4.50 3.37 15.14
C PHE A 42 -3.68 2.17 14.66
N GLY A 43 -3.53 1.16 15.52
CA GLY A 43 -2.77 -0.03 15.20
C GLY A 43 -3.18 -0.64 13.85
N GLY A 44 -2.29 -0.56 12.87
CA GLY A 44 -2.15 -1.57 11.81
C GLY A 44 -3.27 -1.71 10.78
N GLN A 45 -4.04 -0.67 10.43
CA GLN A 45 -5.00 -0.78 9.32
C GLN A 45 -4.88 0.39 8.35
N THR A 46 -4.27 0.11 7.21
CA THR A 46 -4.42 0.86 5.96
C THR A 46 -5.92 1.08 5.67
N PRO A 47 -6.40 2.33 5.44
CA PRO A 47 -7.83 2.59 5.24
C PRO A 47 -8.41 2.10 3.91
N PHE A 48 -7.69 1.28 3.15
CA PHE A 48 -8.05 0.89 1.78
C PHE A 48 -8.19 -0.63 1.58
N GLU A 49 -8.34 -1.41 2.65
CA GLU A 49 -8.76 -2.81 2.54
C GLU A 49 -10.01 -3.09 3.39
N ALA A 50 -10.83 -3.98 2.85
CA ALA A 50 -12.26 -4.22 3.07
C ALA A 50 -12.68 -4.65 4.50
N PRO A 51 -14.00 -4.60 4.84
CA PRO A 51 -14.50 -4.99 6.14
C PRO A 51 -14.42 -6.52 6.30
N PHE A 52 -14.37 -6.99 7.55
CA PHE A 52 -14.28 -8.40 8.02
C PHE A 52 -12.86 -8.90 8.32
N GLY A 53 -12.44 -8.77 9.58
CA GLY A 53 -11.30 -9.52 10.14
C GLY A 53 -10.96 -9.15 11.58
N GLN A 54 -11.03 -10.13 12.49
CA GLN A 54 -10.84 -10.04 13.95
C GLN A 54 -9.45 -9.53 14.39
N PRO A 55 -9.31 -8.94 15.61
CA PRO A 55 -8.04 -8.40 16.09
C PRO A 55 -7.08 -9.51 16.57
N LYS A 56 -5.77 -9.35 16.33
CA LYS A 56 -4.72 -10.24 16.86
C LYS A 56 -3.75 -9.51 17.80
N PRO A 57 -3.16 -10.23 18.79
CA PRO A 57 -2.45 -9.64 19.92
C PRO A 57 -0.97 -9.34 19.61
N ASN A 58 -0.48 -8.30 20.27
CA ASN A 58 0.91 -7.81 20.28
C ASN A 58 1.96 -8.92 20.43
N GLY A 59 3.00 -8.85 19.60
CA GLY A 59 4.22 -9.65 19.73
C GLY A 59 5.46 -8.87 19.30
N SER A 60 6.51 -8.98 20.09
CA SER A 60 7.87 -8.41 20.04
C SER A 60 8.59 -8.38 18.67
N THR A 61 9.16 -7.24 18.28
CA THR A 61 10.08 -7.06 17.15
C THR A 61 11.49 -7.59 17.46
N THR A 62 11.94 -8.62 16.75
CA THR A 62 13.36 -9.01 16.62
C THR A 62 13.73 -9.08 15.13
N THR A 63 14.82 -8.39 14.77
CA THR A 63 15.38 -8.33 13.41
C THR A 63 15.82 -9.72 12.97
N GLY A 64 15.15 -10.28 11.95
CA GLY A 64 15.52 -11.56 11.31
C GLY A 64 14.43 -12.61 11.30
N ASP A 65 13.38 -12.46 12.10
CA ASP A 65 12.30 -13.44 12.17
C ASP A 65 11.20 -13.10 11.17
N VAL A 66 10.97 -13.99 10.20
CA VAL A 66 9.78 -13.95 9.33
C VAL A 66 8.56 -14.15 10.21
N ARG A 67 7.86 -13.06 10.50
CA ARG A 67 6.61 -13.07 11.26
C ARG A 67 5.51 -13.70 10.41
N VAL A 68 5.19 -14.96 10.69
CA VAL A 68 4.00 -15.61 10.14
C VAL A 68 2.87 -15.44 11.15
N ASP A 69 2.09 -14.36 10.99
CA ASP A 69 1.02 -14.03 11.94
C ASP A 69 -0.13 -15.04 11.91
N TYR A 70 -0.21 -15.87 10.88
CA TYR A 70 -1.21 -16.93 10.78
C TYR A 70 -0.72 -18.05 9.87
N VAL A 71 -0.55 -19.25 10.44
CA VAL A 71 -0.49 -20.50 9.68
C VAL A 71 -1.91 -21.07 9.73
N PRO A 72 -2.62 -21.15 8.59
CA PRO A 72 -3.91 -21.81 8.56
C PRO A 72 -3.74 -23.24 9.08
N PRO A 73 -4.66 -23.76 9.91
CA PRO A 73 -4.67 -25.19 10.21
C PRO A 73 -4.72 -25.93 8.88
N LYS A 74 -3.80 -26.87 8.67
CA LYS A 74 -3.86 -27.73 7.48
C LYS A 74 -5.26 -28.32 7.45
N PRO A 75 -6.04 -28.15 6.36
CA PRO A 75 -7.32 -28.80 6.28
C PRO A 75 -7.05 -30.28 6.53
N ALA A 76 -7.83 -30.91 7.42
CA ALA A 76 -7.87 -32.36 7.51
C ALA A 76 -7.97 -32.88 6.08
N GLU A 77 -7.11 -33.84 5.73
CA GLU A 77 -7.00 -34.41 4.40
C GLU A 77 -8.40 -34.48 3.78
N LYS A 78 -8.63 -33.70 2.71
CA LYS A 78 -9.91 -33.74 2.00
C LYS A 78 -10.14 -35.22 1.69
N PRO A 79 -11.33 -35.78 1.98
CA PRO A 79 -11.63 -37.14 1.57
C PRO A 79 -11.27 -37.26 0.09
N GLN A 80 -10.50 -38.31 -0.19
CA GLN A 80 -9.79 -38.58 -1.42
C GLN A 80 -10.74 -38.91 -2.57
N GLU A 81 -11.80 -38.14 -2.79
CA GLU A 81 -12.79 -38.39 -3.83
C GLU A 81 -13.61 -37.12 -4.09
N PHE A 82 -12.98 -36.12 -4.72
CA PHE A 82 -13.76 -35.15 -5.49
C PHE A 82 -14.33 -35.88 -6.71
N LYS A 83 -15.60 -36.29 -6.64
CA LYS A 83 -16.37 -36.80 -7.78
C LYS A 83 -16.73 -35.60 -8.68
N GLY A 84 -15.73 -35.05 -9.39
CA GLY A 84 -15.98 -34.08 -10.45
C GLY A 84 -16.91 -34.70 -11.50
N GLY A 85 -17.83 -33.89 -12.04
CA GLY A 85 -18.71 -34.33 -13.13
C GLY A 85 -17.92 -34.61 -14.41
N GLU A 86 -18.57 -35.32 -15.35
CA GLU A 86 -17.97 -35.62 -16.65
C GLU A 86 -17.77 -34.33 -17.47
N TYR A 87 -16.55 -34.13 -17.95
CA TYR A 87 -16.26 -33.10 -18.93
C TYR A 87 -16.76 -33.60 -20.28
N VAL A 88 -17.73 -32.88 -20.86
CA VAL A 88 -18.22 -33.15 -22.20
C VAL A 88 -17.38 -32.33 -23.18
N ASP A 89 -16.60 -33.03 -24.00
CA ASP A 89 -15.89 -32.39 -25.11
C ASP A 89 -16.91 -31.90 -26.14
N PHE A 90 -16.88 -30.60 -26.44
CA PHE A 90 -17.67 -30.02 -27.53
C PHE A 90 -16.80 -29.94 -28.78
N GLU A 91 -17.29 -30.51 -29.88
CA GLU A 91 -16.65 -30.37 -31.18
C GLU A 91 -16.96 -28.97 -31.71
N GLU A 92 -15.94 -28.12 -31.79
CA GLU A 92 -16.08 -26.76 -32.32
C GLU A 92 -16.33 -26.83 -33.83
N VAL A 93 -17.55 -26.50 -34.26
CA VAL A 93 -17.89 -26.43 -35.68
C VAL A 93 -17.26 -25.17 -36.29
N LYS A 94 -16.36 -25.38 -37.26
CA LYS A 94 -15.63 -24.34 -37.99
C LYS A 94 -16.44 -23.72 -39.13
#